data_AF-A0A380MYL9-F1
#
_entry.id   AF-A0A380MYL9-F1
#
_cell.length_a   1.000
_cell.length_b   1.000
_cell.length_c   1.000
_cell.angle_alpha   90.00
_cell.angle_beta   90.00
_cell.angle_gamma   90.00
#
_symmetry.space_group_name_H-M   'P 1'
#
loop_
_entity.id
_entity.type
_entity.pdbx_description
1 polymer ?
#
loop_
_entity_poly.entity_id
_entity_poly.type
_entity_poly.pdbx_seq_one_letter_code
_entity_poly.pdbx_strand_id
1 'polypeptide(L)'
;MPLRYPFLLLALLSAQWAQALDCTDTATLFAAAYQRDNHVIEAYQSAQCPLDISNERGLGLYDVAALTGNTSLQSLLEQGHAAQKGKYSPALIRLIQTGMRYIDHDAGPIDGVFNQTTQQAVKAYQKSLGIKQSGSISGDWLSVFYVQITKQVQRDLNRLGFGGGAADGIIGANTQKAMRAFRTREKLDHPEFGQIDYQLMYQLMIADNERTKVAIEQREKEALAAQKAALAAQAKAKQEAEKRRRQAQAAEKARREAEEKAAALAAKEAEAARQAQLAQQQAQAAEQVRQAELAKQAETARQAQLSQQQAAEAAKRAQAAQQAEAARQAQLAQQQAQAAEQLRQAELAKQAEAARQAQLAQQQAAEAAKRAQAAQQAEAARQAQLAQQQEAARQAEIARQQAEAARLASERAKQQEAAAKAQVEKAAAERRAQEERAKQEALARQTRLQSTSTAPTVSGNATATAIRSSISGGVRKGNFVTVSGTLVYTGGENHCHINGQKLDAGWCRTYFATGANKQCDAVISKTGTVLSLRCK
;
A
#
# COMPACT_ATOMS: atom_id res chain seq x y z
N MET A 1 -13.65 -37.51 -99.31
CA MET A 1 -14.52 -36.32 -99.31
C MET A 1 -14.99 -36.08 -97.88
N PRO A 2 -14.71 -34.91 -97.27
CA PRO A 2 -15.04 -34.60 -95.88
C PRO A 2 -16.40 -33.87 -95.79
N LEU A 3 -17.05 -33.87 -94.62
CA LEU A 3 -17.82 -32.74 -94.10
C LEU A 3 -18.26 -32.96 -92.64
N ARG A 4 -17.89 -31.98 -91.80
CA ARG A 4 -18.56 -31.44 -90.59
C ARG A 4 -18.52 -32.18 -89.24
N TYR A 5 -17.68 -31.62 -88.36
CA TYR A 5 -17.88 -31.40 -86.90
C TYR A 5 -19.14 -30.54 -86.62
N PRO A 6 -19.73 -30.47 -85.40
CA PRO A 6 -18.99 -30.30 -84.14
C PRO A 6 -19.51 -30.95 -82.83
N PHE A 7 -18.58 -30.95 -81.87
CA PHE A 7 -18.71 -30.90 -80.40
C PHE A 7 -20.09 -30.54 -79.84
N LEU A 8 -20.56 -31.35 -78.88
CA LEU A 8 -21.60 -30.96 -77.93
C LEU A 8 -21.09 -31.23 -76.51
N LEU A 9 -21.02 -30.14 -75.74
CA LEU A 9 -20.72 -30.08 -74.31
C LEU A 9 -21.69 -30.96 -73.50
N LEU A 10 -21.16 -31.71 -72.53
CA LEU A 10 -21.91 -32.13 -71.35
C LEU A 10 -21.17 -31.64 -70.10
N ALA A 11 -21.56 -30.47 -69.60
CA ALA A 11 -21.12 -29.93 -68.32
C ALA A 11 -22.33 -29.32 -67.63
N LEU A 12 -22.99 -30.06 -66.74
CA LEU A 12 -24.16 -29.68 -65.94
C LEU A 12 -24.40 -30.87 -64.98
N LEU A 13 -24.56 -30.79 -63.65
CA LEU A 13 -24.89 -29.73 -62.70
C LEU A 13 -24.41 -30.24 -61.31
N SER A 14 -23.56 -29.49 -60.62
CA SER A 14 -23.51 -29.54 -59.15
C SER A 14 -23.94 -28.17 -58.64
N ALA A 15 -25.24 -27.92 -58.65
CA ALA A 15 -25.83 -26.80 -57.91
C ALA A 15 -25.71 -27.12 -56.43
N GLN A 16 -24.64 -26.63 -55.80
CA GLN A 16 -24.61 -26.45 -54.36
C GLN A 16 -25.63 -25.36 -54.03
N TRP A 17 -26.68 -25.77 -53.34
CA TRP A 17 -27.72 -24.91 -52.81
C TRP A 17 -27.08 -23.84 -51.93
N ALA A 18 -27.08 -22.59 -52.40
CA ALA A 18 -26.90 -21.45 -51.53
C ALA A 18 -28.05 -21.51 -50.51
N GLN A 19 -27.74 -21.81 -49.24
CA GLN A 19 -28.72 -21.73 -48.18
C GLN A 19 -29.24 -20.29 -48.15
N ALA A 20 -30.55 -20.11 -48.33
CA ALA A 20 -31.16 -18.79 -48.24
C ALA A 20 -30.90 -18.23 -46.84
N LEU A 21 -30.33 -17.03 -46.78
CA LEU A 21 -30.05 -16.34 -45.53
C LEU A 21 -31.36 -16.09 -44.77
N ASP A 22 -31.41 -16.45 -43.49
CA ASP A 22 -32.60 -16.24 -42.66
C ASP A 22 -32.62 -14.80 -42.11
N CYS A 23 -33.44 -13.93 -42.72
CA CYS A 23 -33.61 -12.55 -42.28
C CYS A 23 -34.26 -12.42 -40.87
N THR A 24 -34.81 -13.50 -40.31
CA THR A 24 -35.40 -13.50 -38.96
C THR A 24 -34.38 -13.76 -37.86
N ASP A 25 -33.18 -14.26 -38.20
CA ASP A 25 -32.08 -14.42 -37.26
C ASP A 25 -31.40 -13.07 -36.95
N THR A 26 -32.13 -12.25 -36.20
CA THR A 26 -31.65 -10.96 -35.71
C THR A 26 -30.55 -11.14 -34.67
N ALA A 27 -30.50 -12.27 -33.95
CA ALA A 27 -29.48 -12.53 -32.95
C ALA A 27 -28.08 -12.60 -33.57
N THR A 28 -27.92 -13.33 -34.68
CA THR A 28 -26.67 -13.40 -35.44
C THR A 28 -26.30 -12.03 -36.02
N LEU A 29 -27.26 -11.31 -36.58
CA LEU A 29 -27.02 -9.98 -37.14
C LEU A 29 -26.52 -8.97 -36.08
N PHE A 30 -27.17 -8.94 -34.91
CA PHE A 30 -26.72 -8.08 -33.81
C PHE A 30 -25.40 -8.54 -33.20
N ALA A 31 -25.15 -9.85 -33.07
CA ALA A 31 -23.87 -10.37 -32.63
C ALA A 31 -22.73 -9.91 -33.55
N ALA A 32 -22.93 -9.96 -34.88
CA ALA A 32 -21.99 -9.43 -35.85
C ALA A 32 -21.78 -7.92 -35.69
N ALA A 33 -22.85 -7.14 -35.48
CA ALA A 33 -22.75 -5.70 -35.23
C ALA A 33 -21.91 -5.39 -33.97
N TYR A 34 -22.09 -6.14 -32.88
CA TYR A 34 -21.29 -5.99 -31.65
C TYR A 34 -19.81 -6.37 -31.86
N GLN A 35 -19.56 -7.40 -32.67
CA GLN A 35 -18.20 -7.87 -33.01
C GLN A 35 -17.53 -7.06 -34.12
N ARG A 36 -18.26 -6.10 -34.72
CA ARG A 36 -17.83 -5.31 -35.88
C ARG A 36 -17.53 -6.18 -37.11
N ASP A 37 -18.24 -7.30 -37.25
CA ASP A 37 -18.14 -8.19 -38.40
C ASP A 37 -19.04 -7.67 -39.53
N ASN A 38 -18.45 -6.87 -40.43
CA ASN A 38 -19.18 -6.29 -41.55
C ASN A 38 -19.56 -7.34 -42.62
N HIS A 39 -18.89 -8.50 -42.69
CA HIS A 39 -19.17 -9.50 -43.72
C HIS A 39 -20.57 -10.09 -43.54
N VAL A 40 -20.95 -10.43 -42.30
CA VAL A 40 -22.30 -10.89 -42.00
C VAL A 40 -23.32 -9.81 -42.35
N ILE A 41 -23.05 -8.55 -42.00
CA ILE A 41 -24.00 -7.45 -42.26
C ILE A 41 -24.18 -7.21 -43.77
N GLU A 42 -23.10 -7.23 -44.54
CA GLU A 42 -23.12 -7.12 -46.00
C GLU A 42 -23.86 -8.29 -46.65
N ALA A 43 -23.80 -9.50 -46.06
CA ALA A 43 -24.62 -10.62 -46.52
C ALA A 43 -26.12 -10.36 -46.30
N TYR A 44 -26.53 -9.84 -45.13
CA TYR A 44 -27.92 -9.45 -44.87
C TYR A 44 -28.39 -8.33 -45.80
N GLN A 45 -27.53 -7.34 -46.07
CA GLN A 45 -27.83 -6.27 -47.02
C GLN A 45 -28.00 -6.81 -48.45
N SER A 46 -27.12 -7.71 -48.87
CA SER A 46 -27.15 -8.33 -50.21
C SER A 46 -28.38 -9.21 -50.41
N ALA A 47 -28.82 -9.88 -49.34
CA ALA A 47 -30.07 -10.64 -49.29
C ALA A 47 -31.31 -9.75 -49.13
N GLN A 48 -31.16 -8.41 -49.11
CA GLN A 48 -32.25 -7.44 -48.96
C GLN A 48 -33.05 -7.62 -47.67
N CYS A 49 -32.42 -8.13 -46.61
CA CYS A 49 -33.03 -8.20 -45.28
C CYS A 49 -33.24 -6.80 -44.70
N PRO A 50 -34.27 -6.60 -43.87
CA PRO A 50 -34.50 -5.33 -43.18
C PRO A 50 -33.35 -5.05 -42.19
N LEU A 51 -32.76 -3.85 -42.30
CA LEU A 51 -31.67 -3.38 -41.43
C LEU A 51 -32.11 -2.24 -40.48
N ASP A 52 -33.34 -1.74 -40.63
CA ASP A 52 -34.01 -0.78 -39.74
C ASP A 52 -34.69 -1.48 -38.55
N ILE A 53 -34.04 -2.52 -38.03
CA ILE A 53 -34.55 -3.35 -36.94
C ILE A 53 -33.88 -2.99 -35.62
N SER A 54 -34.54 -3.33 -34.51
CA SER A 54 -34.02 -3.19 -33.15
C SER A 54 -33.91 -4.55 -32.47
N ASN A 55 -32.93 -4.69 -31.57
CA ASN A 55 -32.81 -5.89 -30.75
C ASN A 55 -33.85 -5.91 -29.62
N GLU A 56 -33.84 -6.99 -28.83
CA GLU A 56 -34.75 -7.19 -27.69
C GLU A 56 -34.66 -6.10 -26.60
N ARG A 57 -33.64 -5.23 -26.63
CA ARG A 57 -33.51 -4.06 -25.73
C ARG A 57 -33.84 -2.72 -26.40
N GLY A 58 -34.28 -2.74 -27.66
CA GLY A 58 -34.64 -1.55 -28.43
C GLY A 58 -33.45 -0.79 -29.03
N LEU A 59 -32.26 -1.39 -29.07
CA LEU A 59 -31.10 -0.80 -29.77
C LEU A 59 -31.15 -1.20 -31.24
N GLY A 60 -31.08 -0.22 -32.14
CA GLY A 60 -30.93 -0.44 -33.57
C GLY A 60 -29.48 -0.73 -33.97
N LEU A 61 -29.28 -1.23 -35.20
CA LEU A 61 -27.92 -1.49 -35.72
C LEU A 61 -27.06 -0.22 -35.75
N TYR A 62 -27.66 0.95 -36.01
CA TYR A 62 -26.94 2.23 -35.96
C TYR A 62 -26.46 2.59 -34.56
N ASP A 63 -27.24 2.27 -33.52
CA ASP A 63 -26.85 2.50 -32.13
C ASP A 63 -25.67 1.59 -31.75
N VAL A 64 -25.75 0.30 -32.11
CA VAL A 64 -24.69 -0.68 -31.85
C VAL A 64 -23.41 -0.32 -32.61
N ALA A 65 -23.54 0.15 -33.85
CA ALA A 65 -22.43 0.66 -34.63
C ALA A 65 -21.76 1.85 -33.93
N ALA A 66 -22.55 2.79 -33.39
CA ALA A 66 -22.02 3.94 -32.65
C ALA A 66 -21.34 3.53 -31.33
N LEU A 67 -21.97 2.63 -30.56
CA LEU A 67 -21.45 2.09 -29.29
C LEU A 67 -20.12 1.37 -29.48
N THR A 68 -20.03 0.57 -30.53
CA THR A 68 -18.79 -0.17 -30.83
C THR A 68 -17.79 0.68 -31.58
N GLY A 69 -18.18 1.84 -32.14
CA GLY A 69 -17.35 2.69 -32.99
C GLY A 69 -17.16 2.16 -34.43
N ASN A 70 -18.06 1.31 -34.91
CA ASN A 70 -18.06 0.78 -36.28
C ASN A 70 -18.57 1.84 -37.27
N THR A 71 -17.69 2.75 -37.68
CA THR A 71 -18.04 3.85 -38.62
C THR A 71 -18.40 3.35 -40.02
N SER A 72 -17.84 2.22 -40.46
CA SER A 72 -18.20 1.58 -41.73
C SER A 72 -19.65 1.15 -41.74
N LEU A 73 -20.11 0.49 -40.68
CA LEU A 73 -21.51 0.10 -40.52
C LEU A 73 -22.44 1.32 -40.44
N GLN A 74 -22.06 2.36 -39.70
CA GLN A 74 -22.84 3.61 -39.66
C GLN A 74 -23.02 4.20 -41.07
N SER A 75 -21.95 4.26 -41.86
CA SER A 75 -22.01 4.77 -43.23
C SER A 75 -22.86 3.89 -44.15
N LEU A 76 -22.76 2.56 -44.03
CA LEU A 76 -23.55 1.61 -44.80
C LEU A 76 -25.05 1.75 -44.53
N LEU A 77 -25.43 1.87 -43.25
CA LEU A 77 -26.83 2.07 -42.85
C LEU A 77 -27.38 3.44 -43.28
N GLU A 78 -26.55 4.49 -43.23
CA GLU A 78 -26.90 5.84 -43.72
C GLU A 78 -27.12 5.82 -45.25
N GLN A 79 -26.22 5.20 -46.01
CA GLN A 79 -26.32 5.10 -47.48
C GLN A 79 -27.51 4.22 -47.91
N GLY A 80 -27.77 3.14 -47.18
CA GLY A 80 -28.89 2.25 -47.39
C GLY A 80 -30.25 2.80 -46.91
N HIS A 81 -30.30 4.03 -46.40
CA HIS A 81 -31.49 4.67 -45.85
C HIS A 81 -32.13 3.91 -44.66
N ALA A 82 -31.41 2.97 -44.06
CA ALA A 82 -31.85 2.21 -42.89
C ALA A 82 -31.69 3.02 -41.58
N ALA A 83 -30.87 4.07 -41.58
CA ALA A 83 -30.68 4.95 -40.44
C ALA A 83 -30.41 6.40 -40.85
N GLN A 84 -30.72 7.34 -39.96
CA GLN A 84 -30.42 8.76 -40.15
C GLN A 84 -29.23 9.18 -39.27
N LYS A 85 -28.29 9.90 -39.86
CA LYS A 85 -27.09 10.36 -39.16
C LYS A 85 -27.42 11.16 -37.91
N GLY A 86 -26.85 10.75 -36.78
CA GLY A 86 -27.04 11.44 -35.49
C GLY A 86 -28.42 11.26 -34.85
N LYS A 87 -29.28 10.40 -35.41
CA LYS A 87 -30.52 9.95 -34.77
C LYS A 87 -30.25 8.62 -34.07
N TYR A 88 -30.52 8.59 -32.78
CA TYR A 88 -30.26 7.43 -31.92
C TYR A 88 -31.54 7.01 -31.21
N SER A 89 -31.66 5.72 -30.91
CA SER A 89 -32.85 5.21 -30.22
C SER A 89 -32.96 5.73 -28.78
N PRO A 90 -34.18 5.77 -28.21
CA PRO A 90 -34.37 6.00 -26.78
C PRO A 90 -33.62 4.98 -25.91
N ALA A 91 -33.41 3.75 -26.40
CA ALA A 91 -32.66 2.73 -25.68
C ALA A 91 -31.18 3.09 -25.53
N LEU A 92 -30.55 3.60 -26.60
CA LEU A 92 -29.17 4.09 -26.53
C LEU A 92 -29.06 5.30 -25.60
N ILE A 93 -30.02 6.22 -25.66
CA ILE A 93 -30.03 7.39 -24.78
C ILE A 93 -30.16 6.97 -23.30
N ARG A 94 -31.02 5.98 -22.97
CA ARG A 94 -31.10 5.42 -21.61
C ARG A 94 -29.79 4.76 -21.18
N LEU A 95 -29.11 4.04 -22.08
CA LEU A 95 -27.80 3.45 -21.81
C LEU A 95 -26.78 4.55 -21.49
N ILE A 96 -26.75 5.63 -22.27
CA ILE A 96 -25.87 6.77 -22.03
C ILE A 96 -26.20 7.44 -20.69
N GLN A 97 -27.47 7.77 -20.42
CA GLN A 97 -27.89 8.42 -19.18
C GLN A 97 -27.55 7.57 -17.95
N THR A 98 -27.84 6.28 -18.00
CA THR A 98 -27.51 5.34 -16.91
C THR A 98 -26.01 5.17 -16.78
N GLY A 99 -25.30 5.06 -17.91
CA GLY A 99 -23.86 4.88 -17.94
C GLY A 99 -23.10 6.05 -17.39
N MET A 100 -23.49 7.27 -17.76
CA MET A 100 -22.92 8.49 -17.19
C MET A 100 -23.04 8.45 -15.67
N ARG A 101 -24.23 8.16 -15.13
CA ARG A 101 -24.43 8.05 -13.69
C ARG A 101 -23.57 6.95 -13.07
N TYR A 102 -23.45 5.82 -13.76
CA TYR A 102 -22.67 4.67 -13.33
C TYR A 102 -21.15 4.92 -13.32
N ILE A 103 -20.68 5.95 -14.02
CA ILE A 103 -19.29 6.44 -13.97
C ILE A 103 -19.20 7.87 -13.40
N ASP A 104 -20.08 8.21 -12.46
CA ASP A 104 -20.08 9.44 -11.65
C ASP A 104 -20.31 10.76 -12.41
N HIS A 105 -21.03 10.71 -13.53
CA HIS A 105 -21.50 11.87 -14.28
C HIS A 105 -23.03 11.96 -14.25
N ASP A 106 -23.60 12.99 -13.62
CA ASP A 106 -25.06 13.15 -13.60
C ASP A 106 -25.61 13.59 -14.97
N ALA A 107 -26.33 12.69 -15.63
CA ALA A 107 -26.99 12.93 -16.92
C ALA A 107 -28.48 13.26 -16.81
N GLY A 108 -28.99 13.47 -15.59
CA GLY A 108 -30.40 13.76 -15.33
C GLY A 108 -31.30 12.51 -15.34
N PRO A 109 -32.61 12.65 -15.63
CA PRO A 109 -33.53 11.51 -15.63
C PRO A 109 -33.13 10.46 -16.69
N ILE A 110 -33.36 9.18 -16.38
CA ILE A 110 -33.14 8.05 -17.30
C ILE A 110 -34.44 7.83 -18.09
N ASP A 111 -34.75 8.77 -18.98
CA ASP A 111 -36.01 8.83 -19.74
C ASP A 111 -35.83 8.43 -21.22
N GLY A 112 -34.59 8.32 -21.70
CA GLY A 112 -34.30 8.09 -23.11
C GLY A 112 -34.45 9.32 -23.99
N VAL A 113 -34.52 10.52 -23.40
CA VAL A 113 -34.60 11.81 -24.10
C VAL A 113 -33.26 12.54 -23.97
N PHE A 114 -32.65 12.90 -25.09
CA PHE A 114 -31.38 13.64 -25.10
C PHE A 114 -31.61 15.12 -24.77
N ASN A 115 -31.82 15.41 -23.49
CA ASN A 115 -32.11 16.74 -22.96
C ASN A 115 -30.82 17.54 -22.66
N GLN A 116 -30.98 18.79 -22.22
CA GLN A 116 -29.86 19.68 -21.89
C GLN A 116 -28.96 19.11 -20.79
N THR A 117 -29.50 18.45 -19.77
CA THR A 117 -28.71 17.84 -18.69
C THR A 117 -27.85 16.70 -19.23
N THR A 118 -28.43 15.80 -20.04
CA THR A 118 -27.68 14.74 -20.72
C THR A 118 -26.60 15.31 -21.64
N GLN A 119 -26.89 16.39 -22.38
CA GLN A 119 -25.91 17.09 -23.22
C GLN A 119 -24.75 17.67 -22.39
N GLN A 120 -25.01 18.25 -21.22
CA GLN A 120 -23.97 18.77 -20.34
C GLN A 120 -23.11 17.66 -19.74
N ALA A 121 -23.71 16.52 -19.38
CA ALA A 121 -22.96 15.34 -18.95
C ALA A 121 -22.02 14.84 -20.05
N VAL A 122 -22.49 14.79 -21.29
CA VAL A 122 -21.64 14.46 -22.45
C VAL A 122 -20.50 15.47 -22.60
N LYS A 123 -20.75 16.78 -22.48
CA LYS A 123 -19.67 17.80 -22.52
C LYS A 123 -18.65 17.60 -21.40
N ALA A 124 -19.10 17.30 -20.19
CA ALA A 124 -18.23 17.03 -19.04
C ALA A 124 -17.37 15.78 -19.27
N TYR A 125 -17.96 14.72 -19.84
CA TYR A 125 -17.23 13.50 -20.19
C TYR A 125 -16.24 13.72 -21.35
N GLN A 126 -16.65 14.43 -22.40
CA GLN A 126 -15.74 14.82 -23.49
C GLN A 126 -14.56 15.67 -22.97
N LYS A 127 -14.83 16.54 -21.99
CA LYS A 127 -13.79 17.31 -21.29
C LYS A 127 -12.84 16.40 -20.52
N SER A 128 -13.33 15.37 -19.83
CA SER A 128 -12.47 14.43 -19.08
C SER A 128 -11.58 13.60 -20.00
N LEU A 129 -12.02 13.36 -21.24
CA LEU A 129 -11.22 12.73 -22.30
C LEU A 129 -10.24 13.68 -23.01
N GLY A 130 -10.30 14.99 -22.75
CA GLY A 130 -9.46 15.98 -23.42
C GLY A 130 -9.82 16.22 -24.89
N ILE A 131 -11.05 15.92 -25.30
CA ILE A 131 -11.54 16.13 -26.67
C ILE A 131 -12.48 17.35 -26.76
N LYS A 132 -12.86 17.72 -27.98
CA LYS A 132 -13.78 18.84 -28.21
C LYS A 132 -15.14 18.56 -27.57
N GLN A 133 -15.60 19.50 -26.73
CA GLN A 133 -16.86 19.41 -25.98
C GLN A 133 -18.08 19.76 -26.86
N SER A 134 -18.35 18.95 -27.88
CA SER A 134 -19.52 19.14 -28.76
C SER A 134 -20.85 19.00 -28.01
N GLY A 135 -20.88 18.17 -26.96
CA GLY A 135 -22.11 17.74 -26.29
C GLY A 135 -22.98 16.82 -27.14
N SER A 136 -22.55 16.45 -28.35
CA SER A 136 -23.30 15.57 -29.24
C SER A 136 -22.83 14.12 -29.08
N ILE A 137 -23.72 13.16 -29.35
CA ILE A 137 -23.35 11.74 -29.40
C ILE A 137 -22.51 11.50 -30.67
N SER A 138 -21.27 11.05 -30.48
CA SER A 138 -20.31 10.80 -31.55
C SER A 138 -19.37 9.65 -31.19
N GLY A 139 -18.86 8.97 -32.22
CA GLY A 139 -18.04 7.76 -32.04
C GLY A 139 -16.68 7.98 -31.37
N ASP A 140 -16.17 9.22 -31.37
CA ASP A 140 -14.91 9.63 -30.74
C ASP A 140 -14.92 9.49 -29.21
N TRP A 141 -16.07 9.60 -28.56
CA TRP A 141 -16.21 9.37 -27.13
C TRP A 141 -17.10 8.17 -26.79
N LEU A 142 -18.13 7.87 -27.59
CA LEU A 142 -19.13 6.86 -27.23
C LEU A 142 -18.52 5.45 -27.13
N SER A 143 -17.59 5.11 -28.03
CA SER A 143 -16.88 3.83 -27.98
C SER A 143 -15.96 3.72 -26.76
N VAL A 144 -15.24 4.79 -26.43
CA VAL A 144 -14.40 4.86 -25.23
C VAL A 144 -15.25 4.75 -23.97
N PHE A 145 -16.38 5.45 -23.92
CA PHE A 145 -17.38 5.38 -22.85
C PHE A 145 -17.91 3.97 -22.65
N TYR A 146 -18.26 3.27 -23.74
CA TYR A 146 -18.74 1.91 -23.66
C TYR A 146 -17.70 0.95 -23.06
N VAL A 147 -16.42 1.12 -23.42
CA VAL A 147 -15.30 0.39 -22.79
C VAL A 147 -15.19 0.70 -21.29
N GLN A 148 -15.32 1.97 -20.88
CA GLN A 148 -15.25 2.33 -19.45
C GLN A 148 -16.40 1.74 -18.63
N ILE A 149 -17.62 1.79 -19.16
CA ILE A 149 -18.77 1.13 -18.54
C ILE A 149 -18.52 -0.36 -18.42
N THR A 150 -18.01 -1.01 -19.48
CA THR A 150 -17.72 -2.45 -19.47
C THR A 150 -16.73 -2.80 -18.37
N LYS A 151 -15.67 -2.00 -18.20
CA LYS A 151 -14.72 -2.18 -17.09
C LYS A 151 -15.38 -2.03 -15.72
N GLN A 152 -16.28 -1.07 -15.57
CA GLN A 152 -17.02 -0.88 -14.32
C GLN A 152 -17.96 -2.06 -14.03
N VAL A 153 -18.72 -2.53 -15.03
CA VAL A 153 -19.56 -3.73 -14.92
C VAL A 153 -18.72 -4.95 -14.51
N GLN A 154 -17.57 -5.17 -15.15
CA GLN A 154 -16.66 -6.27 -14.78
C GLN A 154 -16.16 -6.15 -13.33
N ARG A 155 -15.79 -4.94 -12.87
CA ARG A 155 -15.39 -4.70 -11.48
C ARG A 155 -16.51 -5.00 -10.49
N ASP A 156 -17.74 -4.56 -10.78
CA ASP A 156 -18.87 -4.72 -9.87
C ASP A 156 -19.32 -6.17 -9.82
N LEU A 157 -19.38 -6.87 -10.96
CA LEU A 157 -19.62 -8.30 -11.01
C LEU A 157 -18.58 -9.09 -10.20
N ASN A 158 -17.30 -8.72 -10.27
CA ASN A 158 -16.26 -9.32 -9.43
C ASN A 158 -16.47 -9.02 -7.95
N ARG A 159 -16.78 -7.77 -7.60
CA ARG A 159 -16.99 -7.34 -6.21
C ARG A 159 -18.21 -8.01 -5.57
N LEU A 160 -19.22 -8.31 -6.39
CA LEU A 160 -20.44 -9.03 -6.03
C LEU A 160 -20.31 -10.56 -6.10
N GLY A 161 -19.13 -11.08 -6.49
CA GLY A 161 -18.82 -12.52 -6.45
C GLY A 161 -19.23 -13.34 -7.67
N PHE A 162 -19.61 -12.70 -8.79
CA PHE A 162 -20.03 -13.40 -10.01
C PHE A 162 -18.89 -13.83 -10.94
N GLY A 163 -17.67 -13.30 -10.72
CA GLY A 163 -16.50 -13.65 -11.53
C GLY A 163 -16.58 -13.11 -12.97
N GLY A 164 -16.71 -11.79 -13.12
CA GLY A 164 -16.78 -11.10 -14.42
C GLY A 164 -15.51 -11.15 -15.27
N GLY A 165 -14.42 -11.75 -14.78
CA GLY A 165 -13.13 -11.81 -15.47
C GLY A 165 -12.26 -10.57 -15.22
N ALA A 166 -11.22 -10.37 -16.02
CA ALA A 166 -10.40 -9.16 -15.94
C ALA A 166 -11.24 -7.91 -16.31
N ALA A 167 -11.02 -6.78 -15.64
CA ALA A 167 -11.67 -5.52 -15.96
C ALA A 167 -11.00 -4.83 -17.17
N ASP A 168 -10.98 -5.53 -18.30
CA ASP A 168 -10.32 -5.14 -19.55
C ASP A 168 -11.20 -4.30 -20.47
N GLY A 169 -12.52 -4.27 -20.23
CA GLY A 169 -13.49 -3.56 -21.04
C GLY A 169 -13.96 -4.33 -22.28
N ILE A 170 -13.70 -5.65 -22.33
CA ILE A 170 -14.14 -6.54 -23.39
C ILE A 170 -15.17 -7.52 -22.82
N ILE A 171 -16.35 -7.61 -23.44
CA ILE A 171 -17.39 -8.55 -23.05
C ILE A 171 -17.03 -9.95 -23.55
N GLY A 172 -16.19 -10.66 -22.80
CA GLY A 172 -15.80 -12.05 -23.06
C GLY A 172 -16.76 -13.06 -22.43
N ALA A 173 -16.49 -14.36 -22.63
CA ALA A 173 -17.34 -15.44 -22.13
C ALA A 173 -17.56 -15.41 -20.60
N ASN A 174 -16.54 -15.05 -19.82
CA ASN A 174 -16.65 -14.90 -18.37
C ASN A 174 -17.58 -13.74 -17.99
N THR A 175 -17.41 -12.58 -18.64
CA THR A 175 -18.28 -11.41 -18.41
C THR A 175 -19.72 -11.72 -18.79
N GLN A 176 -19.97 -12.37 -19.93
CA GLN A 176 -21.31 -12.80 -20.33
C GLN A 176 -21.94 -13.77 -19.33
N LYS A 177 -21.19 -14.79 -18.88
CA LYS A 177 -21.65 -15.73 -17.87
C LYS A 177 -21.99 -15.02 -16.55
N ALA A 178 -21.15 -14.09 -16.11
CA ALA A 178 -21.37 -13.32 -14.90
C ALA A 178 -22.59 -12.40 -15.01
N MET A 179 -22.80 -11.73 -16.15
CA MET A 179 -24.00 -10.92 -16.41
C MET A 179 -25.27 -11.78 -16.38
N ARG A 180 -25.28 -12.95 -17.03
CA ARG A 180 -26.41 -13.89 -16.98
C ARG A 180 -26.73 -14.34 -15.55
N ALA A 181 -25.69 -14.72 -14.80
CA ALA A 181 -25.85 -15.13 -13.41
C ALA A 181 -26.38 -13.98 -12.53
N PHE A 182 -25.88 -12.76 -12.71
CA PHE A 182 -26.38 -11.58 -12.01
C PHE A 182 -27.84 -11.30 -12.34
N ARG A 183 -28.20 -11.28 -13.62
CA ARG A 183 -29.58 -11.07 -14.07
C ARG A 183 -30.52 -12.13 -13.54
N THR A 184 -30.10 -13.38 -13.54
CA THR A 184 -30.90 -14.49 -12.98
C THR A 184 -31.11 -14.31 -11.48
N ARG A 185 -30.07 -13.94 -10.73
CA ARG A 185 -30.16 -13.70 -9.28
C ARG A 185 -31.11 -12.54 -8.95
N GLU A 186 -30.96 -11.43 -9.67
CA GLU A 186 -31.76 -10.20 -9.48
C GLU A 186 -33.10 -10.25 -10.23
N LYS A 187 -33.42 -11.37 -10.89
CA LYS A 187 -34.67 -11.59 -11.66
C LYS A 187 -34.93 -10.48 -12.70
N LEU A 188 -33.89 -10.09 -13.43
CA LEU A 188 -34.00 -9.08 -14.48
C LEU A 188 -34.61 -9.68 -15.75
N ASP A 189 -35.32 -8.84 -16.49
CA ASP A 189 -35.86 -9.20 -17.79
C ASP A 189 -34.71 -9.52 -18.77
N HIS A 190 -34.93 -10.48 -19.66
CA HIS A 190 -33.93 -10.99 -20.62
C HIS A 190 -32.62 -11.45 -19.92
N PRO A 191 -32.68 -12.50 -19.06
CA PRO A 191 -31.51 -13.00 -18.35
C PRO A 191 -30.40 -13.45 -19.29
N GLU A 192 -30.74 -13.90 -20.50
CA GLU A 192 -29.80 -14.39 -21.52
C GLU A 192 -29.16 -13.29 -22.38
N PHE A 193 -29.62 -12.04 -22.32
CA PHE A 193 -29.12 -10.99 -23.20
C PHE A 193 -27.60 -10.76 -22.98
N GLY A 194 -26.77 -11.04 -23.99
CA GLY A 194 -25.32 -11.13 -23.81
C GLY A 194 -24.57 -9.79 -23.66
N GLN A 195 -25.28 -8.67 -23.65
CA GLN A 195 -24.70 -7.32 -23.75
C GLN A 195 -25.13 -6.44 -22.58
N ILE A 196 -24.40 -5.35 -22.39
CA ILE A 196 -24.70 -4.34 -21.38
C ILE A 196 -25.91 -3.49 -21.82
N ASP A 197 -26.90 -3.40 -20.94
CA ASP A 197 -28.05 -2.50 -21.06
C ASP A 197 -28.22 -1.66 -19.78
N TYR A 198 -29.15 -0.69 -19.84
CA TYR A 198 -29.42 0.21 -18.73
C TYR A 198 -29.96 -0.50 -17.47
N GLN A 199 -30.73 -1.59 -17.62
CA GLN A 199 -31.33 -2.32 -16.48
C GLN A 199 -30.26 -3.06 -15.70
N LEU A 200 -29.33 -3.72 -16.39
CA LEU A 200 -28.16 -4.34 -15.79
C LEU A 200 -27.33 -3.33 -14.99
N MET A 201 -26.97 -2.20 -15.60
CA MET A 201 -26.12 -1.18 -14.96
C MET A 201 -26.81 -0.55 -13.75
N TYR A 202 -28.10 -0.21 -13.89
CA TYR A 202 -28.88 0.36 -12.79
C TYR A 202 -28.95 -0.59 -11.59
N GLN A 203 -29.13 -1.88 -11.83
CA GLN A 203 -29.23 -2.88 -10.78
C GLN A 203 -27.87 -3.21 -10.16
N LEU A 204 -26.79 -3.24 -10.95
CA LEU A 204 -25.42 -3.36 -10.42
C LEU A 204 -25.09 -2.20 -9.47
N MET A 205 -25.45 -0.97 -9.86
CA MET A 205 -25.26 0.22 -9.02
C MET A 205 -26.00 0.10 -7.68
N ILE A 206 -27.25 -0.36 -7.68
CA ILE A 206 -28.01 -0.59 -6.44
C ILE A 206 -27.33 -1.66 -5.58
N ALA A 207 -27.01 -2.82 -6.18
CA ALA A 207 -26.40 -3.92 -5.46
C ALA A 207 -25.03 -3.55 -4.85
N ASP A 208 -24.22 -2.76 -5.56
CA ASP A 208 -22.93 -2.30 -5.05
C ASP A 208 -23.07 -1.24 -3.96
N ASN A 209 -24.05 -0.33 -4.08
CA ASN A 209 -24.36 0.66 -3.05
C ASN A 209 -24.82 -0.01 -1.75
N GLU A 210 -25.70 -1.00 -1.82
CA GLU A 210 -26.16 -1.75 -0.64
C GLU A 210 -25.00 -2.53 0.02
N ARG A 211 -24.15 -3.18 -0.79
CA ARG A 211 -22.92 -3.83 -0.28
C ARG A 211 -22.01 -2.83 0.43
N THR A 212 -21.83 -1.66 -0.16
CA THR A 212 -20.97 -0.59 0.39
C THR A 212 -21.56 -0.05 1.70
N LYS A 213 -22.87 0.16 1.76
CA LYS A 213 -23.58 0.57 2.98
C LYS A 213 -23.36 -0.44 4.10
N VAL A 214 -23.59 -1.72 3.85
CA VAL A 214 -23.36 -2.78 4.86
C VAL A 214 -21.90 -2.82 5.31
N ALA A 215 -20.95 -2.64 4.39
CA ALA A 215 -19.52 -2.59 4.74
C ALA A 215 -19.15 -1.37 5.59
N ILE A 216 -19.78 -0.21 5.35
CA ILE A 216 -19.60 1.00 6.17
C ILE A 216 -20.17 0.77 7.57
N GLU A 217 -21.42 0.31 7.68
CA GLU A 217 -22.08 0.03 8.95
C GLU A 217 -21.25 -0.97 9.80
N GLN A 218 -20.70 -2.01 9.16
CA GLN A 218 -19.85 -2.98 9.84
C GLN A 218 -18.53 -2.37 10.32
N ARG A 219 -17.87 -1.52 9.51
CA ARG A 219 -16.64 -0.82 9.92
C ARG A 219 -16.90 0.16 11.07
N GLU A 220 -18.02 0.87 11.05
CA GLU A 220 -18.41 1.77 12.14
C GLU A 220 -18.64 0.99 13.45
N LYS A 221 -19.31 -0.17 13.37
CA LYS A 221 -19.51 -1.05 14.51
C LYS A 221 -18.19 -1.58 15.09
N GLU A 222 -17.27 -1.99 14.22
CA GLU A 222 -15.92 -2.43 14.61
C GLU A 222 -15.09 -1.29 15.23
N ALA A 223 -15.15 -0.09 14.65
CA ALA A 223 -14.49 1.09 15.18
C ALA A 223 -15.02 1.46 16.57
N LEU A 224 -16.35 1.41 16.76
CA LEU A 224 -16.97 1.64 18.07
C LEU A 224 -16.56 0.58 19.09
N ALA A 225 -16.49 -0.69 18.69
CA ALA A 225 -16.02 -1.77 19.57
C ALA A 225 -14.55 -1.57 19.97
N ALA A 226 -13.69 -1.20 19.02
CA ALA A 226 -12.29 -0.90 19.27
C ALA A 226 -12.12 0.31 20.21
N GLN A 227 -12.90 1.37 20.02
CA GLN A 227 -12.90 2.54 20.89
C GLN A 227 -13.30 2.18 22.33
N LYS A 228 -14.36 1.38 22.51
CA LYS A 228 -14.79 0.90 23.83
C LYS A 228 -13.71 0.05 24.50
N ALA A 229 -13.05 -0.83 23.74
CA ALA A 229 -11.95 -1.64 24.25
C ALA A 229 -10.76 -0.78 24.69
N ALA A 230 -10.41 0.26 23.91
CA ALA A 230 -9.34 1.20 24.25
C ALA A 230 -9.66 1.98 25.54
N LEU A 231 -10.88 2.48 25.70
CA LEU A 231 -11.33 3.16 26.92
C LEU A 231 -11.28 2.23 28.14
N ALA A 232 -11.73 0.98 27.99
CA ALA A 232 -11.64 -0.01 29.06
C ALA A 232 -10.18 -0.33 29.43
N ALA A 233 -9.28 -0.43 28.46
CA ALA A 233 -7.86 -0.63 28.69
C ALA A 233 -7.23 0.57 29.41
N GLN A 234 -7.56 1.80 29.02
CA GLN A 234 -7.12 3.01 29.71
C GLN A 234 -7.63 3.07 31.14
N ALA A 235 -8.88 2.69 31.39
CA ALA A 235 -9.45 2.64 32.74
C ALA A 235 -8.69 1.63 33.61
N LYS A 236 -8.41 0.42 33.09
CA LYS A 236 -7.58 -0.58 33.78
C LYS A 236 -6.17 -0.08 34.06
N ALA A 237 -5.52 0.53 33.08
CA ALA A 237 -4.18 1.09 33.26
C ALA A 237 -4.14 2.19 34.33
N LYS A 238 -5.16 3.05 34.39
CA LYS A 238 -5.30 4.06 35.45
C LYS A 238 -5.47 3.41 36.83
N GLN A 239 -6.32 2.39 36.95
CA GLN A 239 -6.50 1.64 38.19
C GLN A 239 -5.21 0.96 38.66
N GLU A 240 -4.46 0.35 37.74
CA GLU A 240 -3.16 -0.27 38.04
C GLU A 240 -2.11 0.76 38.45
N ALA A 241 -2.05 1.90 37.76
CA ALA A 241 -1.15 3.00 38.11
C ALA A 241 -1.48 3.57 39.50
N GLU A 242 -2.76 3.74 39.84
CA GLU A 242 -3.19 4.17 41.17
C GLU A 242 -2.81 3.15 42.24
N LYS A 243 -3.03 1.85 41.98
CA LYS A 243 -2.62 0.77 42.88
C LYS A 243 -1.10 0.79 43.12
N ARG A 244 -0.30 0.94 42.06
CA ARG A 244 1.16 1.08 42.16
C ARG A 244 1.56 2.31 42.95
N ARG A 245 0.87 3.44 42.76
CA ARG A 245 1.11 4.67 43.53
C ARG A 245 0.83 4.46 45.02
N ARG A 246 -0.30 3.83 45.37
CA ARG A 246 -0.65 3.50 46.76
C ARG A 246 0.39 2.56 47.39
N GLN A 247 0.84 1.53 46.65
CA GLN A 247 1.88 0.63 47.10
C GLN A 247 3.22 1.35 47.33
N ALA A 248 3.62 2.25 46.42
CA ALA A 248 4.83 3.05 46.57
C ALA A 248 4.76 3.98 47.78
N GLN A 249 3.63 4.66 47.99
CA GLN A 249 3.40 5.51 49.17
C GLN A 249 3.46 4.70 50.47
N ALA A 250 2.88 3.50 50.51
CA ALA A 250 2.94 2.61 51.67
C ALA A 250 4.38 2.14 51.94
N ALA A 251 5.13 1.77 50.89
CA ALA A 251 6.53 1.38 51.02
C ALA A 251 7.42 2.53 51.51
N GLU A 252 7.21 3.74 51.01
CA GLU A 252 7.92 4.93 51.48
C GLU A 252 7.62 5.22 52.95
N LYS A 253 6.34 5.17 53.36
CA LYS A 253 5.95 5.34 54.75
C LYS A 253 6.63 4.30 55.66
N ALA A 254 6.58 3.02 55.28
CA ALA A 254 7.24 1.95 56.02
C ALA A 254 8.76 2.16 56.12
N ARG A 255 9.40 2.66 55.06
CA ARG A 255 10.84 2.99 55.07
C ARG A 255 11.15 4.09 56.07
N ARG A 256 10.37 5.18 56.08
CA ARG A 256 10.55 6.28 57.04
C ARG A 256 10.37 5.80 58.49
N GLU A 257 9.35 4.99 58.75
CA GLU A 257 9.13 4.40 60.08
C GLU A 257 10.30 3.48 60.50
N ALA A 258 10.89 2.74 59.56
CA ALA A 258 12.07 1.91 59.82
C ALA A 258 13.33 2.75 60.08
N GLU A 259 13.56 3.80 59.29
CA GLU A 259 14.66 4.76 59.47
C GLU A 259 14.57 5.45 60.85
N GLU A 260 13.37 5.87 61.25
CA GLU A 260 13.12 6.49 62.56
C GLU A 260 13.41 5.51 63.71
N LYS A 261 12.94 4.26 63.59
CA LYS A 261 13.25 3.20 64.57
C LYS A 261 14.74 2.91 64.65
N ALA A 262 15.44 2.87 63.51
CA ALA A 262 16.88 2.66 63.46
C ALA A 262 17.65 3.82 64.10
N ALA A 263 17.25 5.08 63.83
CA ALA A 263 17.82 6.25 64.46
C ALA A 263 17.61 6.27 65.98
N ALA A 264 16.42 5.88 66.45
CA ALA A 264 16.14 5.76 67.89
C ALA A 264 17.00 4.67 68.55
N LEU A 265 17.23 3.54 67.89
CA LEU A 265 18.13 2.50 68.38
C LEU A 265 19.58 3.00 68.43
N ALA A 266 20.06 3.63 67.36
CA ALA A 266 21.41 4.20 67.30
C ALA A 266 21.64 5.29 68.35
N ALA A 267 20.63 6.10 68.67
CA ALA A 267 20.71 7.08 69.74
C ALA A 267 20.90 6.43 71.12
N LYS A 268 20.17 5.33 71.40
CA LYS A 268 20.34 4.56 72.64
C LYS A 268 21.74 3.94 72.73
N GLU A 269 22.24 3.38 71.63
CA GLU A 269 23.60 2.82 71.56
C GLU A 269 24.67 3.91 71.77
N ALA A 270 24.49 5.09 71.17
CA ALA A 270 25.40 6.22 71.35
C ALA A 270 25.39 6.75 72.80
N GLU A 271 24.24 6.77 73.47
CA GLU A 271 24.14 7.12 74.88
C GLU A 271 24.86 6.10 75.77
N ALA A 272 24.66 4.81 75.51
CA ALA A 272 25.38 3.74 76.20
C ALA A 272 26.91 3.85 75.99
N ALA A 273 27.35 4.18 74.78
CA ALA A 273 28.77 4.40 74.47
C ALA A 273 29.35 5.62 75.22
N ARG A 274 28.60 6.72 75.33
CA ARG A 274 29.01 7.90 76.12
C ARG A 274 29.14 7.56 77.61
N GLN A 275 28.19 6.80 78.15
CA GLN A 275 28.25 6.34 79.55
C GLN A 275 29.47 5.42 79.77
N ALA A 276 29.76 4.52 78.83
CA ALA A 276 30.95 3.67 78.89
C ALA A 276 32.27 4.48 78.86
N GLN A 277 32.35 5.52 78.00
CA GLN A 277 33.51 6.42 77.96
C GLN A 277 33.69 7.19 79.27
N LEU A 278 32.61 7.69 79.86
CA LEU A 278 32.67 8.38 81.15
C LEU A 278 33.17 7.44 82.26
N ALA A 279 32.67 6.21 82.30
CA ALA A 279 33.16 5.19 83.24
C ALA A 279 34.65 4.88 83.04
N GLN A 280 35.12 4.83 81.79
CA GLN A 280 36.53 4.61 81.48
C GLN A 280 37.42 5.79 81.92
N GLN A 281 36.97 7.03 81.72
CA GLN A 281 37.68 8.23 82.21
C GLN A 281 37.76 8.24 83.74
N GLN A 282 36.68 7.88 84.43
CA GLN A 282 36.67 7.75 85.88
C GLN A 282 37.65 6.67 86.36
N ALA A 283 37.72 5.52 85.68
CA ALA A 283 38.69 4.47 85.99
C ALA A 283 40.14 4.94 85.78
N GLN A 284 40.43 5.65 84.68
CA GLN A 284 41.75 6.22 84.42
C GLN A 284 42.14 7.28 85.46
N ALA A 285 41.21 8.14 85.87
CA ALA A 285 41.45 9.13 86.93
C ALA A 285 41.74 8.45 88.27
N ALA A 286 40.99 7.40 88.62
CA ALA A 286 41.26 6.60 89.81
C ALA A 286 42.65 5.92 89.76
N GLU A 287 43.07 5.45 88.59
CA GLU A 287 44.41 4.89 88.40
C GLU A 287 45.51 5.96 88.51
N GLN A 288 45.31 7.17 87.98
CA GLN A 288 46.25 8.27 88.17
C GLN A 288 46.39 8.69 89.63
N VAL A 289 45.28 8.71 90.39
CA VAL A 289 45.32 8.95 91.84
C VAL A 289 46.15 7.87 92.53
N ARG A 290 45.91 6.59 92.20
CA ARG A 290 46.69 5.47 92.74
C ARG A 290 48.18 5.57 92.36
N GLN A 291 48.51 5.96 91.13
CA GLN A 291 49.90 6.17 90.71
C GLN A 291 50.56 7.37 91.40
N ALA A 292 49.83 8.47 91.61
CA ALA A 292 50.34 9.62 92.35
C ALA A 292 50.60 9.29 93.83
N GLU A 293 49.74 8.45 94.43
CA GLU A 293 49.92 7.94 95.79
C GLU A 293 51.12 6.99 95.87
N LEU A 294 51.28 6.09 94.90
CA LEU A 294 52.49 5.26 94.75
C LEU A 294 53.76 6.09 94.52
N ALA A 295 53.68 7.21 93.78
CA ALA A 295 54.82 8.11 93.57
C ALA A 295 55.22 8.86 94.85
N LYS A 296 54.25 9.30 95.66
CA LYS A 296 54.50 9.83 97.02
C LYS A 296 55.12 8.77 97.93
N GLN A 297 54.66 7.52 97.84
CA GLN A 297 55.26 6.38 98.53
C GLN A 297 56.67 6.06 98.02
N ALA A 298 56.95 6.24 96.73
CA ALA A 298 58.28 6.03 96.14
C ALA A 298 59.27 7.16 96.48
N GLU A 299 58.80 8.40 96.68
CA GLU A 299 59.62 9.53 97.13
C GLU A 299 59.99 9.41 98.62
N THR A 300 59.03 9.00 99.46
CA THR A 300 59.29 8.60 100.85
C THR A 300 60.18 7.35 100.92
N ALA A 301 60.02 6.39 100.00
CA ALA A 301 60.91 5.25 99.88
C ALA A 301 62.31 5.61 99.33
N ARG A 302 62.47 6.65 98.50
CA ARG A 302 63.80 7.16 98.09
C ARG A 302 64.52 7.85 99.25
N GLN A 303 63.80 8.53 100.14
CA GLN A 303 64.35 9.02 101.42
C GLN A 303 64.69 7.87 102.38
N ALA A 304 63.96 6.76 102.35
CA ALA A 304 64.27 5.54 103.11
C ALA A 304 65.33 4.62 102.46
N GLN A 305 65.54 4.69 101.14
CA GLN A 305 66.55 3.89 100.43
C GLN A 305 67.97 4.43 100.62
N LEU A 306 68.13 5.72 100.93
CA LEU A 306 69.41 6.29 101.37
C LEU A 306 69.82 5.74 102.75
N SER A 307 68.87 5.30 103.60
CA SER A 307 69.13 4.63 104.87
C SER A 307 69.10 3.09 104.78
N GLN A 308 68.46 2.50 103.77
CA GLN A 308 68.43 1.04 103.54
C GLN A 308 69.50 0.50 102.56
N GLN A 309 70.28 1.34 101.87
CA GLN A 309 71.52 0.89 101.19
C GLN A 309 72.57 0.35 102.18
N GLN A 310 72.44 0.62 103.48
CA GLN A 310 73.21 0.00 104.56
C GLN A 310 72.56 -1.29 105.13
N ALA A 311 71.35 -1.65 104.68
CA ALA A 311 70.59 -2.82 105.17
C ALA A 311 70.26 -3.86 104.07
N ALA A 312 70.84 -3.72 102.87
CA ALA A 312 70.58 -4.55 101.70
C ALA A 312 71.37 -5.89 101.66
N GLU A 313 72.19 -6.20 102.66
CA GLU A 313 72.96 -7.46 102.72
C GLU A 313 72.25 -8.57 103.52
N ALA A 314 71.24 -8.25 104.33
CA ALA A 314 70.60 -9.23 105.23
C ALA A 314 69.30 -9.86 104.71
N ALA A 315 68.69 -9.33 103.65
CA ALA A 315 67.35 -9.76 103.20
C ALA A 315 67.35 -10.70 101.97
N LYS A 316 68.52 -11.23 101.55
CA LYS A 316 68.63 -12.30 100.54
C LYS A 316 68.25 -13.70 101.05
N ARG A 317 67.79 -13.84 102.30
CA ARG A 317 67.46 -15.15 102.91
C ARG A 317 65.99 -15.34 103.33
N ALA A 318 65.09 -14.43 102.95
CA ALA A 318 63.65 -14.55 103.26
C ALA A 318 62.76 -14.85 102.02
N GLN A 319 63.36 -15.23 100.88
CA GLN A 319 62.64 -15.57 99.64
C GLN A 319 62.12 -17.02 99.55
N ALA A 320 62.18 -17.81 100.63
CA ALA A 320 61.74 -19.22 100.62
C ALA A 320 60.34 -19.48 101.23
N ALA A 321 59.63 -18.44 101.71
CA ALA A 321 58.34 -18.63 102.39
C ALA A 321 57.09 -18.12 101.63
N GLN A 322 57.25 -17.44 100.49
CA GLN A 322 56.12 -16.86 99.73
C GLN A 322 55.65 -17.68 98.51
N GLN A 323 56.16 -18.90 98.32
CA GLN A 323 55.76 -19.74 97.17
C GLN A 323 54.48 -20.57 97.39
N ALA A 324 53.80 -20.46 98.54
CA ALA A 324 52.59 -21.25 98.83
C ALA A 324 51.25 -20.50 98.65
N GLU A 325 51.24 -19.16 98.60
CA GLU A 325 50.01 -18.36 98.44
C GLU A 325 49.75 -17.97 96.96
N ALA A 326 50.82 -17.94 96.13
CA ALA A 326 50.74 -17.71 94.70
C ALA A 326 50.00 -18.82 93.91
N ALA A 327 49.89 -20.02 94.47
CA ALA A 327 49.21 -21.15 93.82
C ALA A 327 47.66 -21.07 93.94
N ARG A 328 47.12 -20.41 94.98
CA ARG A 328 45.66 -20.27 95.16
C ARG A 328 45.06 -19.10 94.38
N GLN A 329 45.81 -18.01 94.19
CA GLN A 329 45.38 -16.88 93.34
C GLN A 329 45.52 -17.19 91.83
N ALA A 330 46.46 -18.05 91.43
CA ALA A 330 46.61 -18.49 90.04
C ALA A 330 45.43 -19.36 89.54
N GLN A 331 44.80 -20.16 90.42
CA GLN A 331 43.65 -21.00 90.04
C GLN A 331 42.35 -20.19 89.84
N LEU A 332 42.11 -19.14 90.63
CA LEU A 332 40.95 -18.25 90.46
C LEU A 332 41.09 -17.40 89.18
N ALA A 333 42.32 -16.95 88.87
CA ALA A 333 42.63 -16.26 87.62
C ALA A 333 42.53 -17.17 86.39
N GLN A 334 42.92 -18.45 86.49
CA GLN A 334 42.71 -19.44 85.42
C GLN A 334 41.23 -19.72 85.15
N GLN A 335 40.38 -19.82 86.18
CA GLN A 335 38.93 -20.03 86.00
C GLN A 335 38.23 -18.82 85.35
N GLN A 336 38.62 -17.60 85.73
CA GLN A 336 38.08 -16.38 85.10
C GLN A 336 38.57 -16.18 83.66
N ALA A 337 39.81 -16.58 83.35
CA ALA A 337 40.34 -16.59 81.98
C ALA A 337 39.63 -17.62 81.09
N GLN A 338 39.34 -18.83 81.61
CA GLN A 338 38.59 -19.86 80.88
C GLN A 338 37.12 -19.45 80.61
N ALA A 339 36.46 -18.76 81.55
CA ALA A 339 35.10 -18.23 81.33
C ALA A 339 35.07 -17.09 80.29
N ALA A 340 36.07 -16.21 80.29
CA ALA A 340 36.23 -15.18 79.26
C ALA A 340 36.54 -15.76 77.88
N GLU A 341 37.34 -16.83 77.82
CA GLU A 341 37.66 -17.54 76.58
C GLU A 341 36.46 -18.30 76.00
N GLN A 342 35.60 -18.91 76.83
CA GLN A 342 34.36 -19.53 76.36
C GLN A 342 33.35 -18.53 75.81
N LEU A 343 33.23 -17.33 76.40
CA LEU A 343 32.40 -16.25 75.82
C LEU A 343 32.95 -15.75 74.48
N ARG A 344 34.29 -15.62 74.37
CA ARG A 344 34.97 -15.25 73.12
C ARG A 344 34.77 -16.31 72.03
N GLN A 345 34.81 -17.60 72.40
CA GLN A 345 34.52 -18.71 71.49
C GLN A 345 33.04 -18.77 71.08
N ALA A 346 32.09 -18.46 71.97
CA ALA A 346 30.67 -18.37 71.65
C ALA A 346 30.36 -17.20 70.70
N GLU A 347 31.05 -16.07 70.85
CA GLU A 347 30.92 -14.91 69.97
C GLU A 347 31.56 -15.14 68.60
N LEU A 348 32.73 -15.80 68.55
CA LEU A 348 33.35 -16.30 67.32
C LEU A 348 32.46 -17.34 66.61
N ALA A 349 31.75 -18.20 67.33
CA ALA A 349 30.81 -19.15 66.75
C ALA A 349 29.60 -18.46 66.12
N LYS A 350 29.06 -17.41 66.77
CA LYS A 350 27.99 -16.57 66.20
C LYS A 350 28.46 -15.81 64.96
N GLN A 351 29.68 -15.27 64.97
CA GLN A 351 30.28 -14.61 63.80
C GLN A 351 30.55 -15.62 62.66
N ALA A 352 30.95 -16.85 62.97
CA ALA A 352 31.13 -17.92 61.98
C ALA A 352 29.81 -18.38 61.35
N GLU A 353 28.73 -18.44 62.13
CA GLU A 353 27.39 -18.76 61.61
C GLU A 353 26.83 -17.62 60.73
N ALA A 354 27.02 -16.35 61.14
CA ALA A 354 26.69 -15.19 60.31
C ALA A 354 27.52 -15.17 59.00
N ALA A 355 28.80 -15.53 59.05
CA ALA A 355 29.64 -15.66 57.86
C ALA A 355 29.18 -16.79 56.92
N ARG A 356 28.75 -17.94 57.47
CA ARG A 356 28.15 -19.04 56.69
C ARG A 356 26.85 -18.63 56.01
N GLN A 357 25.98 -17.90 56.71
CA GLN A 357 24.74 -17.37 56.14
C GLN A 357 25.01 -16.32 55.04
N ALA A 358 26.00 -15.44 55.24
CA ALA A 358 26.43 -14.48 54.23
C ALA A 358 27.00 -15.16 52.97
N GLN A 359 27.79 -16.23 53.13
CA GLN A 359 28.27 -17.04 52.00
C GLN A 359 27.14 -17.73 51.24
N LEU A 360 26.14 -18.28 51.94
CA LEU A 360 24.98 -18.89 51.30
C LEU A 360 24.17 -17.86 50.50
N ALA A 361 23.96 -16.66 51.07
CA ALA A 361 23.29 -15.56 50.38
C ALA A 361 24.08 -15.08 49.14
N GLN A 362 25.41 -15.02 49.22
CA GLN A 362 26.26 -14.70 48.06
C GLN A 362 26.19 -15.79 46.98
N GLN A 363 26.15 -17.07 47.34
CA GLN A 363 25.99 -18.16 46.38
C GLN A 363 24.62 -18.11 45.69
N GLN A 364 23.54 -17.86 46.44
CA GLN A 364 22.19 -17.70 45.88
C GLN A 364 22.09 -16.48 44.96
N ALA A 365 22.73 -15.36 45.32
CA ALA A 365 22.78 -14.17 44.47
C ALA A 365 23.59 -14.43 43.17
N ALA A 366 24.71 -15.15 43.25
CA ALA A 366 25.50 -15.53 42.09
C ALA A 366 24.75 -16.49 41.15
N GLU A 367 23.98 -17.43 41.70
CA GLU A 367 23.16 -18.35 40.92
C GLU A 367 21.96 -17.64 40.27
N ALA A 368 21.32 -16.71 40.99
CA ALA A 368 20.27 -15.86 40.44
C ALA A 368 20.78 -14.96 39.31
N ALA A 369 21.98 -14.40 39.43
CA ALA A 369 22.63 -13.62 38.37
C ALA A 369 22.92 -14.46 37.12
N LYS A 370 23.38 -15.72 37.28
CA LYS A 370 23.57 -16.65 36.15
C LYS A 370 22.26 -17.01 35.47
N ARG A 371 21.18 -17.23 36.23
CA ARG A 371 19.85 -17.50 35.67
C ARG A 371 19.29 -16.27 34.92
N ALA A 372 19.52 -15.06 35.42
CA ALA A 372 19.14 -13.82 34.75
C ALA A 372 19.90 -13.63 33.43
N GLN A 373 21.21 -13.90 33.39
CA GLN A 373 21.99 -13.87 32.15
C GLN A 373 21.55 -14.93 31.15
N ALA A 374 21.25 -16.15 31.59
CA ALA A 374 20.73 -17.21 30.71
C ALA A 374 19.36 -16.85 30.12
N ALA A 375 18.48 -16.21 30.91
CA ALA A 375 17.18 -15.73 30.43
C ALA A 375 17.32 -14.62 29.38
N GLN A 376 18.24 -13.66 29.59
CA GLN A 376 18.55 -12.62 28.61
C GLN A 376 19.11 -13.19 27.30
N GLN A 377 19.99 -14.19 27.38
CA GLN A 377 20.52 -14.87 26.18
C GLN A 377 19.44 -15.66 25.43
N ALA A 378 18.51 -16.32 26.15
CA ALA A 378 17.39 -17.02 25.53
C ALA A 378 16.42 -16.05 24.82
N GLU A 379 16.18 -14.87 25.39
CA GLU A 379 15.35 -13.83 24.77
C GLU A 379 16.03 -13.24 23.53
N ALA A 380 17.33 -12.94 23.58
CA ALA A 380 18.11 -12.50 22.44
C ALA A 380 18.11 -13.55 21.30
N ALA A 381 18.23 -14.84 21.63
CA ALA A 381 18.15 -15.92 20.64
C ALA A 381 16.77 -16.00 19.97
N ARG A 382 15.68 -15.81 20.72
CA ARG A 382 14.32 -15.76 20.17
C ARG A 382 14.12 -14.57 19.24
N GLN A 383 14.65 -13.40 19.60
CA GLN A 383 14.59 -12.21 18.75
C GLN A 383 15.40 -12.40 17.45
N ALA A 384 16.58 -13.01 17.53
CA ALA A 384 17.38 -13.34 16.35
C ALA A 384 16.68 -14.32 15.41
N GLN A 385 16.00 -15.35 15.94
CA GLN A 385 15.20 -16.28 15.14
C GLN A 385 14.02 -15.59 14.45
N LEU A 386 13.34 -14.68 15.13
CA LEU A 386 12.24 -13.91 14.54
C LEU A 386 12.74 -13.00 13.40
N ALA A 387 13.91 -12.36 13.58
CA ALA A 387 14.53 -11.54 12.54
C ALA A 387 14.89 -12.39 11.30
N GLN A 388 15.45 -13.58 11.49
CA GLN A 388 15.74 -14.51 10.38
C GLN A 388 14.47 -14.96 9.64
N GLN A 389 13.37 -15.21 10.36
CA GLN A 389 12.08 -15.56 9.73
C GLN A 389 11.52 -14.40 8.90
N GLN A 390 11.64 -13.16 9.39
CA GLN A 390 11.22 -11.97 8.65
C GLN A 390 12.05 -11.76 7.39
N GLU A 391 13.36 -12.00 7.45
CA GLU A 391 14.24 -11.89 6.29
C GLU A 391 13.93 -12.97 5.25
N ALA A 392 13.71 -14.22 5.66
CA ALA A 392 13.28 -15.29 4.78
C ALA A 392 11.91 -14.98 4.11
N ALA A 393 10.97 -14.40 4.84
CA ALA A 393 9.69 -13.97 4.29
C ALA A 393 9.84 -12.86 3.24
N ARG A 394 10.72 -11.88 3.48
CA ARG A 394 11.04 -10.82 2.50
C ARG A 394 11.68 -11.40 1.25
N GLN A 395 12.61 -12.33 1.39
CA GLN A 395 13.25 -12.99 0.24
C GLN A 395 12.25 -13.81 -0.58
N ALA A 396 11.30 -14.49 0.07
CA ALA A 396 10.24 -15.23 -0.61
C ALA A 396 9.29 -14.30 -1.41
N GLU A 397 9.00 -13.11 -0.89
CA GLU A 397 8.18 -12.11 -1.59
C GLU A 397 8.91 -11.55 -2.82
N ILE A 398 10.20 -11.22 -2.69
CA ILE A 398 11.04 -10.79 -3.83
C ILE A 398 11.08 -11.87 -4.92
N ALA A 399 11.24 -13.15 -4.54
CA ALA A 399 11.23 -14.26 -5.49
C ALA A 399 9.88 -14.39 -6.23
N ARG A 400 8.75 -14.16 -5.54
CA ARG A 400 7.42 -14.14 -6.18
C ARG A 400 7.28 -12.99 -7.18
N GLN A 401 7.73 -11.80 -6.81
CA GLN A 401 7.71 -10.64 -7.71
C GLN A 401 8.57 -10.86 -8.96
N GLN A 402 9.75 -11.48 -8.80
CA GLN A 402 10.61 -11.83 -9.93
C GLN A 402 9.97 -12.88 -10.85
N ALA A 403 9.29 -13.90 -10.29
CA ALA A 403 8.58 -14.91 -11.07
C ALA A 403 7.40 -14.30 -11.86
N GLU A 404 6.67 -13.37 -11.26
CA GLU A 404 5.57 -12.65 -11.93
C GLU A 404 6.10 -11.73 -13.04
N ALA A 405 7.19 -11.00 -12.79
CA ALA A 405 7.85 -10.18 -13.80
C ALA A 405 8.36 -11.01 -14.99
N ALA A 406 8.92 -12.20 -14.73
CA ALA A 406 9.36 -13.14 -15.77
C ALA A 406 8.18 -13.66 -16.61
N ARG A 407 7.03 -13.96 -15.97
CA ARG A 407 5.80 -14.33 -16.68
C ARG A 407 5.31 -13.21 -17.60
N LEU A 408 5.23 -11.98 -17.09
CA LEU A 408 4.80 -10.83 -17.88
C LEU A 408 5.77 -10.53 -19.03
N ALA A 409 7.07 -10.71 -18.84
CA ALA A 409 8.06 -10.59 -19.90
C ALA A 409 7.86 -11.65 -21.01
N SER A 410 7.58 -12.90 -20.63
CA SER A 410 7.27 -13.97 -21.57
C SER A 410 5.99 -13.71 -22.37
N GLU A 411 4.93 -13.24 -21.70
CA GLU A 411 3.67 -12.86 -22.36
C GLU A 411 3.86 -11.70 -23.35
N ARG A 412 4.65 -10.69 -22.99
CA ARG A 412 5.00 -9.58 -23.90
C ARG A 412 5.80 -10.05 -25.10
N ALA A 413 6.75 -10.96 -24.91
CA ALA A 413 7.52 -11.51 -26.03
C ALA A 413 6.62 -12.26 -27.02
N LYS A 414 5.66 -13.05 -26.53
CA LYS A 414 4.65 -13.72 -27.37
C LYS A 414 3.76 -12.74 -28.12
N GLN A 415 3.34 -11.65 -27.47
CA GLN A 415 2.55 -10.59 -28.12
C GLN A 415 3.35 -9.86 -29.21
N GLN A 416 4.64 -9.58 -28.96
CA GLN A 416 5.51 -8.97 -29.96
C GLN A 416 5.74 -9.88 -31.17
N GLU A 417 5.91 -11.19 -30.94
CA GLU A 417 6.04 -12.17 -32.03
C GLU A 417 4.74 -12.25 -32.86
N ALA A 418 3.59 -12.29 -32.20
CA ALA A 418 2.28 -12.28 -32.88
C ALA A 418 2.07 -10.98 -33.68
N ALA A 419 2.43 -9.84 -33.11
CA ALA A 419 2.36 -8.54 -33.79
C ALA A 419 3.30 -8.47 -35.01
N ALA A 420 4.51 -9.03 -34.90
CA ALA A 420 5.45 -9.10 -36.02
C ALA A 420 4.91 -9.98 -37.15
N LYS A 421 4.31 -11.14 -36.83
CA LYS A 421 3.66 -12.01 -37.83
C LYS A 421 2.51 -11.29 -38.54
N ALA A 422 1.65 -10.61 -37.78
CA ALA A 422 0.54 -9.84 -38.34
C ALA A 422 1.03 -8.69 -39.27
N GLN A 423 2.15 -8.03 -38.93
CA GLN A 423 2.74 -7.01 -39.80
C GLN A 423 3.27 -7.59 -41.11
N VAL A 424 3.91 -8.76 -41.06
CA VAL A 424 4.40 -9.45 -42.27
C VAL A 424 3.24 -9.86 -43.17
N GLU A 425 2.15 -10.40 -42.59
CA GLU A 425 0.94 -10.75 -43.34
C GLU A 425 0.27 -9.53 -43.97
N LYS A 426 0.17 -8.43 -43.23
CA LYS A 426 -0.36 -7.17 -43.76
C LYS A 426 0.49 -6.64 -44.92
N ALA A 427 1.82 -6.65 -44.78
CA ALA A 427 2.72 -6.23 -45.85
C ALA A 427 2.62 -7.16 -47.08
N ALA A 428 2.39 -8.46 -46.89
CA ALA A 428 2.15 -9.39 -47.99
C ALA A 428 0.80 -9.12 -48.69
N ALA A 429 -0.26 -8.82 -47.94
CA ALA A 429 -1.56 -8.45 -48.48
C ALA A 429 -1.50 -7.13 -49.28
N GLU A 430 -0.77 -6.12 -48.77
CA GLU A 430 -0.55 -4.86 -49.47
C GLU A 430 0.21 -5.05 -50.80
N ARG A 431 1.24 -5.91 -50.83
CA ARG A 431 1.94 -6.24 -52.08
C ARG A 431 1.02 -6.93 -53.09
N ARG A 432 0.21 -7.90 -52.66
CA ARG A 432 -0.79 -8.55 -53.54
C ARG A 432 -1.79 -7.54 -54.10
N ALA A 433 -2.26 -6.61 -53.28
CA ALA A 433 -3.16 -5.54 -53.72
C ALA A 433 -2.49 -4.59 -54.72
N GLN A 434 -1.21 -4.26 -54.54
CA GLN A 434 -0.44 -3.45 -55.48
C GLN A 434 -0.22 -4.18 -56.82
N GLU A 435 0.12 -5.47 -56.77
CA GLU A 435 0.27 -6.31 -57.97
C GLU A 435 -1.04 -6.39 -58.77
N GLU A 436 -2.18 -6.56 -58.11
CA GLU A 436 -3.48 -6.56 -58.78
C GLU A 436 -3.84 -5.19 -59.37
N ARG A 437 -3.57 -4.09 -58.65
CA ARG A 437 -3.73 -2.74 -59.22
C ARG A 437 -2.84 -2.53 -60.44
N ALA A 438 -1.59 -2.98 -60.40
CA ALA A 438 -0.68 -2.88 -61.54
C ALA A 438 -1.18 -3.69 -62.75
N LYS A 439 -1.76 -4.88 -62.53
CA LYS A 439 -2.41 -5.67 -63.60
C LYS A 439 -3.63 -4.95 -64.17
N GLN A 440 -4.49 -4.39 -63.32
CA GLN A 440 -5.67 -3.64 -63.76
C GLN A 440 -5.29 -2.37 -64.54
N GLU A 441 -4.25 -1.65 -64.11
CA GLU A 441 -3.72 -0.50 -64.84
C GLU A 441 -3.09 -0.90 -66.18
N ALA A 442 -2.36 -2.02 -66.23
CA ALA A 442 -1.82 -2.56 -67.48
C ALA A 442 -2.94 -2.94 -68.46
N LEU A 443 -3.99 -3.59 -67.98
CA LEU A 443 -5.17 -3.92 -68.77
C LEU A 443 -5.89 -2.66 -69.26
N ALA A 444 -6.09 -1.67 -68.40
CA ALA A 444 -6.70 -0.39 -68.77
C ALA A 444 -5.87 0.38 -69.81
N ARG A 445 -4.52 0.34 -69.72
CA ARG A 445 -3.63 0.90 -70.75
C ARG A 445 -3.75 0.16 -72.07
N GLN A 446 -3.87 -1.17 -72.05
CA GLN A 446 -4.06 -1.98 -73.26
C GLN A 446 -5.39 -1.67 -73.94
N THR A 447 -6.47 -1.55 -73.16
CA THR A 447 -7.79 -1.12 -73.66
C THR A 447 -7.74 0.30 -74.25
N ARG A 448 -6.98 1.21 -73.62
CA ARG A 448 -6.79 2.59 -74.12
C ARG A 448 -6.02 2.64 -75.45
N LEU A 449 -5.06 1.74 -75.66
CA LEU A 449 -4.32 1.63 -76.93
C LEU A 449 -5.16 1.00 -78.06
N GLN A 450 -6.20 0.22 -77.74
CA GLN A 450 -7.13 -0.35 -78.73
C GLN A 450 -8.27 0.61 -79.13
N SER A 451 -8.46 1.71 -78.38
CA SER A 451 -9.59 2.65 -78.55
C SER A 451 -9.20 4.01 -79.14
N THR A 452 -7.97 4.21 -79.58
CA THR A 452 -7.56 5.42 -80.31
C THR A 452 -7.69 5.25 -81.82
N SER A 453 -8.90 5.43 -82.34
CA SER A 453 -9.16 5.90 -83.69
C SER A 453 -10.11 7.09 -83.59
N THR A 454 -9.52 8.28 -83.39
CA THR A 454 -9.98 9.60 -83.87
C THR A 454 -9.21 10.67 -83.11
N ALA A 455 -8.38 11.42 -83.83
CA ALA A 455 -7.82 12.69 -83.37
C ALA A 455 -8.93 13.75 -83.29
N PRO A 456 -8.76 14.81 -82.47
CA PRO A 456 -8.20 16.02 -83.07
C PRO A 456 -7.20 16.79 -82.19
N THR A 457 -6.43 17.59 -82.91
CA THR A 457 -5.49 18.64 -82.49
C THR A 457 -6.19 19.80 -81.77
N VAL A 458 -5.73 20.18 -80.58
CA VAL A 458 -5.77 21.59 -80.12
C VAL A 458 -4.55 21.89 -79.23
N SER A 459 -3.88 22.98 -79.62
CA SER A 459 -2.77 23.68 -79.00
C SER A 459 -3.18 24.40 -77.71
N GLY A 460 -2.33 24.45 -76.68
CA GLY A 460 -2.58 25.29 -75.51
C GLY A 460 -1.63 25.09 -74.33
N ASN A 461 -0.52 25.83 -74.37
CA ASN A 461 0.28 26.39 -73.28
C ASN A 461 0.63 25.54 -72.04
N ALA A 462 1.94 25.32 -71.92
CA ALA A 462 2.63 24.94 -70.70
C ALA A 462 2.67 26.08 -69.68
N THR A 463 2.28 25.78 -68.44
CA THR A 463 2.83 26.43 -67.24
C THR A 463 2.93 25.37 -66.14
N ALA A 464 4.14 24.88 -65.94
CA ALA A 464 4.49 23.98 -64.86
C ALA A 464 4.72 24.80 -63.58
N THR A 465 3.79 24.71 -62.63
CA THR A 465 4.05 25.11 -61.24
C THR A 465 4.11 23.86 -60.38
N ALA A 466 5.34 23.40 -60.14
CA ALA A 466 5.64 22.31 -59.23
C ALA A 466 5.49 22.81 -57.78
N ILE A 467 4.40 22.45 -57.11
CA ILE A 467 4.33 22.50 -55.64
C ILE A 467 4.84 21.15 -55.12
N ARG A 468 6.10 21.14 -54.67
CA ARG A 468 6.66 20.04 -53.88
C ARG A 468 5.95 20.00 -52.53
N SER A 469 5.08 19.03 -52.32
CA SER A 469 4.72 18.59 -50.96
C SER A 469 5.82 17.66 -50.44
N SER A 470 6.74 18.22 -49.65
CA SER A 470 7.65 17.43 -48.81
C SER A 470 6.96 17.10 -47.49
N ILE A 471 6.43 15.89 -47.39
CA ILE A 471 6.12 15.26 -46.10
C ILE A 471 7.44 14.74 -45.54
N SER A 472 7.98 15.42 -44.53
CA SER A 472 9.05 14.90 -43.68
C SER A 472 8.53 14.78 -42.25
N GLY A 473 8.06 13.57 -41.90
CA GLY A 473 7.82 13.18 -40.52
C GLY A 473 9.16 13.00 -39.80
N GLY A 474 9.48 13.92 -38.91
CA GLY A 474 10.61 13.82 -37.98
C GLY A 474 10.11 13.84 -36.54
N VAL A 475 10.28 12.74 -35.82
CA VAL A 475 10.05 12.62 -34.38
C VAL A 475 10.95 13.62 -33.64
N ARG A 476 10.36 14.62 -32.95
CA ARG A 476 11.12 15.58 -32.14
C ARG A 476 11.20 15.12 -30.68
N LYS A 477 12.42 14.88 -30.19
CA LYS A 477 12.75 14.82 -28.76
C LYS A 477 12.55 16.23 -28.15
N GLY A 478 11.76 16.35 -27.08
CA GLY A 478 11.50 17.61 -26.40
C GLY A 478 12.66 18.05 -25.49
N ASN A 479 13.10 19.31 -25.64
CA ASN A 479 14.10 19.95 -24.77
C ASN A 479 13.41 20.56 -23.53
N PHE A 480 13.79 20.09 -22.34
CA PHE A 480 13.31 20.61 -21.04
C PHE A 480 14.37 21.49 -20.36
N VAL A 481 13.93 22.47 -19.58
CA VAL A 481 14.76 23.38 -18.78
C VAL A 481 14.35 23.31 -17.31
N THR A 482 15.29 23.53 -16.39
CA THR A 482 15.02 23.56 -14.94
C THR A 482 14.94 25.01 -14.48
N VAL A 483 13.89 25.35 -13.71
CA VAL A 483 13.64 26.71 -13.21
C VAL A 483 13.26 26.67 -11.74
N SER A 484 13.78 27.62 -10.98
CA SER A 484 13.53 27.76 -9.54
C SER A 484 13.03 29.16 -9.22
N GLY A 485 12.02 29.27 -8.37
CA GLY A 485 11.45 30.56 -7.97
C GLY A 485 10.09 30.43 -7.30
N THR A 486 9.48 31.56 -6.97
CA THR A 486 8.14 31.59 -6.36
C THR A 486 7.07 31.38 -7.41
N LEU A 487 6.10 30.50 -7.12
CA LEU A 487 4.96 30.25 -8.00
C LEU A 487 3.92 31.36 -7.83
N VAL A 488 3.74 32.19 -8.87
CA VAL A 488 2.86 33.38 -8.85
C VAL A 488 1.75 33.26 -9.90
N TYR A 489 0.54 33.70 -9.55
CA TYR A 489 -0.63 33.74 -10.44
C TYR A 489 -1.10 35.17 -10.66
N THR A 490 -1.15 35.61 -11.92
CA THR A 490 -1.40 37.03 -12.29
C THR A 490 -2.77 37.29 -12.92
N GLY A 491 -3.70 36.32 -12.90
CA GLY A 491 -5.12 36.58 -13.19
C GLY A 491 -5.47 37.08 -14.61
N GLY A 492 -4.77 36.61 -15.65
CA GLY A 492 -5.08 36.85 -17.08
C GLY A 492 -4.68 35.65 -17.96
N GLU A 493 -4.75 35.77 -19.30
CA GLU A 493 -4.59 34.68 -20.30
C GLU A 493 -3.30 33.83 -20.22
N ASN A 494 -2.38 34.09 -19.29
CA ASN A 494 -1.22 33.27 -19.00
C ASN A 494 -1.16 32.91 -17.50
N HIS A 495 -1.81 31.79 -17.19
CA HIS A 495 -2.04 31.28 -15.85
C HIS A 495 -0.75 30.65 -15.27
N CYS A 496 -0.22 31.24 -14.20
CA CYS A 496 0.97 30.84 -13.44
C CYS A 496 2.35 31.00 -14.12
N HIS A 497 3.31 31.54 -13.38
CA HIS A 497 4.74 31.49 -13.75
C HIS A 497 5.65 31.26 -12.54
N ILE A 498 6.82 30.67 -12.79
CA ILE A 498 7.95 30.60 -11.85
C ILE A 498 9.09 31.40 -12.45
N ASN A 499 9.50 32.48 -11.77
CA ASN A 499 10.58 33.37 -12.23
C ASN A 499 10.42 33.85 -13.69
N GLY A 500 9.19 34.23 -14.07
CA GLY A 500 8.85 34.70 -15.43
C GLY A 500 8.64 33.61 -16.49
N GLN A 501 8.95 32.34 -16.20
CA GLN A 501 8.66 31.22 -17.10
C GLN A 501 7.23 30.70 -16.90
N LYS A 502 6.45 30.71 -17.99
CA LYS A 502 5.03 30.36 -18.00
C LYS A 502 4.85 28.85 -17.84
N LEU A 503 3.91 28.44 -16.99
CA LEU A 503 3.49 27.04 -16.91
C LEU A 503 2.23 26.81 -17.74
N ASP A 504 2.03 25.57 -18.16
CA ASP A 504 0.83 25.14 -18.88
C ASP A 504 -0.45 25.43 -18.08
N ALA A 505 -1.45 25.98 -18.76
CA ALA A 505 -2.69 26.45 -18.14
C ALA A 505 -3.54 25.31 -17.55
N GLY A 506 -3.47 24.10 -18.13
CA GLY A 506 -4.15 22.91 -17.62
C GLY A 506 -3.55 22.43 -16.31
N TRP A 507 -2.21 22.42 -16.23
CA TRP A 507 -1.51 22.11 -14.98
C TRP A 507 -1.76 23.17 -13.90
N CYS A 508 -1.63 24.46 -14.23
CA CYS A 508 -1.80 25.58 -13.29
C CYS A 508 -3.19 25.57 -12.62
N ARG A 509 -4.28 25.34 -13.37
CA ARG A 509 -5.64 25.35 -12.78
C ARG A 509 -5.88 24.21 -11.79
N THR A 510 -5.28 23.05 -12.02
CA THR A 510 -5.48 21.87 -11.17
C THR A 510 -4.61 21.91 -9.92
N TYR A 511 -3.41 22.50 -9.98
CA TYR A 511 -2.40 22.36 -8.92
C TYR A 511 -1.86 23.67 -8.34
N PHE A 512 -2.25 24.85 -8.83
CA PHE A 512 -1.75 26.12 -8.28
C PHE A 512 -2.10 26.31 -6.80
N ALA A 513 -3.33 25.99 -6.40
CA ALA A 513 -3.79 26.19 -5.02
C ALA A 513 -2.93 25.42 -3.98
N THR A 514 -2.33 24.30 -4.36
CA THR A 514 -1.50 23.49 -3.44
C THR A 514 -0.06 24.01 -3.31
N GLY A 515 0.39 24.86 -4.24
CA GLY A 515 1.75 25.45 -4.28
C GLY A 515 1.78 26.98 -4.34
N ALA A 516 0.66 27.66 -4.18
CA ALA A 516 0.54 29.11 -4.36
C ALA A 516 1.48 29.88 -3.43
N ASN A 517 2.26 30.82 -3.98
CA ASN A 517 3.23 31.66 -3.28
C ASN A 517 4.34 30.89 -2.53
N LYS A 518 4.55 29.61 -2.86
CA LYS A 518 5.66 28.81 -2.31
C LYS A 518 6.88 28.83 -3.23
N GLN A 519 8.04 28.54 -2.66
CA GLN A 519 9.28 28.41 -3.43
C GLN A 519 9.32 27.04 -4.10
N CYS A 520 9.42 27.02 -5.42
CA CYS A 520 9.32 25.79 -6.20
C CYS A 520 10.49 25.58 -7.15
N ASP A 521 10.88 24.33 -7.30
CA ASP A 521 11.82 23.84 -8.31
C ASP A 521 11.06 23.03 -9.35
N ALA A 522 11.19 23.39 -10.62
CA ALA A 522 10.41 22.83 -11.72
C ALA A 522 11.30 22.40 -12.90
N VAL A 523 10.93 21.30 -13.57
CA VAL A 523 11.47 20.93 -14.89
C VAL A 523 10.35 21.10 -15.91
N ILE A 524 10.55 22.03 -16.85
CA ILE A 524 9.50 22.52 -17.75
C ILE A 524 10.02 22.53 -19.20
N SER A 525 9.20 22.16 -20.17
CA SER A 525 9.55 22.33 -21.58
C SER A 525 9.55 23.82 -21.97
N LYS A 526 10.17 24.17 -23.12
CA LYS A 526 10.05 25.54 -23.68
C LYS A 526 8.60 25.97 -23.97
N THR A 527 7.67 25.03 -24.03
CA THR A 527 6.23 25.28 -24.27
C THR A 527 5.42 25.37 -22.97
N GLY A 528 6.06 25.28 -21.80
CA GLY A 528 5.40 25.40 -20.49
C GLY A 528 4.89 24.09 -19.88
N THR A 529 5.10 22.94 -20.55
CA THR A 529 4.67 21.63 -20.04
C THR A 529 5.53 21.21 -18.86
N VAL A 530 4.89 20.98 -17.71
CA VAL A 530 5.55 20.66 -16.44
C VAL A 530 5.78 19.16 -16.33
N LEU A 531 7.03 18.73 -16.25
CA LEU A 531 7.39 17.33 -16.07
C LEU A 531 7.48 16.94 -14.59
N SER A 532 8.02 17.85 -13.77
CA SER A 532 8.07 17.70 -12.32
C SER A 532 8.10 19.06 -11.63
N LEU A 533 7.39 19.19 -10.52
CA LEU A 533 7.41 20.38 -9.65
C LEU A 533 7.48 19.96 -8.19
N ARG A 534 8.36 20.58 -7.40
CA ARG A 534 8.37 20.48 -5.95
C ARG A 534 8.33 21.87 -5.34
N CYS A 535 7.35 22.14 -4.49
CA CYS A 535 7.22 23.40 -3.75
C CYS A 535 7.44 23.15 -2.25
N LYS A 536 8.26 23.99 -1.61
CA LYS A 536 8.53 23.95 -0.16
C LYS A 536 7.56 24.83 0.62
#